data_AF-A0A3L3UDZ0-F1
#
_entry.id   AF-A0A3L3UDZ0-F1
#
_cell.length_a   1.000
_cell.length_b   1.000
_cell.length_c   1.000
_cell.angle_alpha   90.00
_cell.angle_beta   90.00
_cell.angle_gamma   90.00
#
_symmetry.space_group_name_H-M   'P 1'
#
loop_
_entity.id
_entity.type
_entity.pdbx_description
1 polymer ?
#
loop_
_entity_poly.entity_id
_entity_poly.type
_entity_poly.pdbx_seq_one_letter_code
_entity_poly.pdbx_strand_id
1 'polypeptide(L)'
;QESSISTDLLETLIVSDARSFAQDPRFCLSVMAEIACRALSPAVNDPGTAIDVIGRGVRILSTYAQNKSDEIEVKYPSVHVAPLQNNDLLEDFFSPVARDGASMREIQIRVLKGLSMLSKGWPGIFAEAAHTLAFETLEHATRADHIDSDRYLIKSIYYNLFSGKDSNKKP
;
A
#
# COMPACT_ATOMS: atom_id res chain seq x y z
N GLN A 1 -11.73 -34.71 28.05
CA GLN A 1 -11.79 -33.25 28.04
C GLN A 1 -10.51 -32.66 27.46
N GLU A 2 -9.32 -33.00 27.97
CA GLU A 2 -8.05 -32.53 27.37
C GLU A 2 -7.85 -32.94 25.90
N SER A 3 -8.22 -34.16 25.52
CA SER A 3 -8.08 -34.60 24.12
C SER A 3 -9.05 -33.92 23.15
N SER A 4 -10.18 -33.36 23.61
CA SER A 4 -11.08 -32.62 22.72
C SER A 4 -10.60 -31.19 22.53
N ILE A 5 -10.10 -30.54 23.58
CA ILE A 5 -9.53 -29.19 23.50
C ILE A 5 -8.34 -29.17 22.54
N SER A 6 -7.48 -30.20 22.58
CA SER A 6 -6.36 -30.30 21.64
C SER A 6 -6.82 -30.40 20.19
N THR A 7 -7.87 -31.17 19.91
CA THR A 7 -8.43 -31.30 18.56
C THR A 7 -9.06 -30.00 18.11
N ASP A 8 -9.89 -29.39 18.96
CA ASP A 8 -10.57 -28.12 18.67
C ASP A 8 -9.55 -27.00 18.39
N LEU A 9 -8.44 -26.95 19.15
CA LEU A 9 -7.37 -25.98 18.92
C LEU A 9 -6.67 -26.21 17.58
N LEU A 10 -6.34 -27.46 17.23
CA LEU A 10 -5.69 -27.79 15.97
C LEU A 10 -6.57 -27.44 14.76
N GLU A 11 -7.89 -27.60 14.88
CA GLU A 11 -8.84 -27.20 13.83
C GLU A 11 -8.90 -25.68 13.59
N THR A 12 -8.51 -24.87 14.58
CA THR A 12 -8.41 -23.40 14.41
C THR A 12 -7.10 -22.95 13.75
N LEU A 13 -6.10 -23.82 13.66
CA LEU A 13 -4.81 -23.51 13.06
C LEU A 13 -4.82 -23.84 11.58
N ILE A 14 -4.91 -22.81 10.74
CA ILE A 14 -4.89 -22.97 9.29
C ILE A 14 -3.43 -23.14 8.84
N VAL A 15 -3.07 -24.35 8.38
CA VAL A 15 -1.78 -24.65 7.74
C VAL A 15 -2.03 -25.11 6.31
N SER A 16 -1.31 -24.55 5.35
CA SER A 16 -1.51 -24.80 3.91
C SER A 16 -0.19 -24.61 3.16
N ASP A 17 -0.02 -25.31 2.04
CA ASP A 17 1.16 -25.19 1.17
C ASP A 17 1.25 -23.84 0.44
N ALA A 18 0.12 -23.15 0.29
CA ALA A 18 0.04 -21.84 -0.33
C ALA A 18 -0.58 -20.82 0.61
N ARG A 19 -0.14 -19.55 0.50
CA ARG A 19 -0.74 -18.43 1.22
C ARG A 19 -2.22 -18.30 0.83
N SER A 20 -3.04 -18.01 1.83
CA SER A 20 -4.47 -17.75 1.66
C SER A 20 -4.86 -16.46 2.37
N PHE A 21 -5.98 -15.86 1.95
CA PHE A 21 -6.52 -14.65 2.60
C PHE A 21 -6.92 -14.86 4.06
N ALA A 22 -7.18 -16.12 4.46
CA ALA A 22 -7.50 -16.47 5.84
C ALA A 22 -6.26 -16.51 6.75
N GLN A 23 -5.08 -16.79 6.17
CA GLN A 23 -3.82 -16.90 6.90
C GLN A 23 -3.00 -15.60 6.88
N ASP A 24 -3.10 -14.83 5.80
CA ASP A 24 -2.31 -13.63 5.60
C ASP A 24 -3.21 -12.46 5.14
N PRO A 25 -3.58 -11.53 6.04
CA PRO A 25 -4.42 -10.39 5.68
C PRO A 25 -3.72 -9.41 4.73
N ARG A 26 -2.39 -9.47 4.59
CA ARG A 26 -1.63 -8.65 3.61
C ARG A 26 -1.70 -9.25 2.22
N PHE A 27 -1.90 -10.56 2.10
CA PHE A 27 -1.84 -11.27 0.82
C PHE A 27 -2.80 -10.70 -0.23
N CYS A 28 -3.95 -10.16 0.18
CA CYS A 28 -4.87 -9.47 -0.72
C CYS A 28 -4.20 -8.29 -1.45
N LEU A 29 -3.40 -7.49 -0.74
CA LEU A 29 -2.66 -6.36 -1.32
C LEU A 29 -1.57 -6.83 -2.29
N SER A 30 -0.86 -7.91 -1.95
CA SER A 30 0.13 -8.52 -2.84
C SER A 30 -0.50 -9.03 -4.14
N VAL A 31 -1.66 -9.70 -4.05
CA VAL A 31 -2.40 -10.18 -5.24
C VAL A 31 -2.88 -9.00 -6.08
N MET A 32 -3.37 -7.92 -5.46
CA MET A 32 -3.74 -6.71 -6.19
C MET A 32 -2.55 -6.07 -6.91
N ALA A 33 -1.40 -5.96 -6.24
CA ALA A 33 -0.17 -5.50 -6.87
C ALA A 33 0.22 -6.38 -8.08
N GLU A 34 0.14 -7.70 -7.94
CA GLU A 34 0.42 -8.63 -9.04
C GLU A 34 -0.50 -8.40 -10.25
N ILE A 35 -1.79 -8.16 -10.02
CA ILE A 35 -2.75 -7.85 -11.10
C ILE A 35 -2.36 -6.55 -11.81
N ALA A 36 -1.99 -5.50 -11.05
CA ALA A 36 -1.51 -4.26 -11.63
C ALA A 36 -0.22 -4.46 -12.42
N CYS A 37 0.78 -5.13 -11.85
CA CYS A 37 2.06 -5.42 -12.53
C CYS A 37 1.86 -6.26 -13.79
N ARG A 38 0.96 -7.24 -13.77
CA ARG A 38 0.61 -8.05 -14.96
C ARG A 38 0.01 -7.18 -16.06
N ALA A 39 -0.87 -6.23 -15.70
CA ALA A 39 -1.43 -5.27 -16.64
C ALA A 39 -0.36 -4.34 -17.24
N LEU A 40 0.66 -3.97 -16.45
CA LEU A 40 1.78 -3.12 -16.88
C LEU A 40 2.85 -3.87 -17.68
N SER A 41 2.80 -5.20 -17.73
CA SER A 41 3.79 -5.98 -18.45
C SER A 41 3.84 -5.62 -19.94
N PRO A 42 5.01 -5.75 -20.61
CA PRO A 42 5.15 -5.41 -22.03
C PRO A 42 4.16 -6.14 -22.96
N ALA A 43 3.71 -7.33 -22.55
CA ALA A 43 2.78 -8.14 -23.33
C ALA A 43 1.32 -7.65 -23.22
N VAL A 44 0.93 -7.08 -22.08
CA VAL A 44 -0.46 -6.63 -21.83
C VAL A 44 -0.61 -5.13 -22.08
N ASN A 45 0.31 -4.33 -21.52
CA ASN A 45 0.37 -2.87 -21.68
C ASN A 45 -1.00 -2.16 -21.47
N ASP A 46 -1.68 -2.49 -20.39
CA ASP A 46 -2.96 -1.91 -19.97
C ASP A 46 -2.79 -1.07 -18.68
N PRO A 47 -2.34 0.20 -18.80
CA PRO A 47 -2.23 1.10 -17.66
C PRO A 47 -3.60 1.44 -17.04
N GLY A 48 -4.69 1.30 -17.77
CA GLY A 48 -6.05 1.57 -17.28
C GLY A 48 -6.43 0.64 -16.14
N THR A 49 -6.17 -0.66 -16.30
CA THR A 49 -6.38 -1.65 -15.24
C THR A 49 -5.52 -1.36 -14.02
N ALA A 50 -4.23 -1.04 -14.20
CA ALA A 50 -3.35 -0.70 -13.07
C ALA A 50 -3.85 0.54 -12.30
N ILE A 51 -4.35 1.57 -12.99
CA ILE A 51 -4.92 2.77 -12.38
C ILE A 51 -6.17 2.46 -11.55
N ASP A 52 -7.05 1.58 -12.04
CA ASP A 52 -8.24 1.15 -11.29
C ASP A 52 -7.84 0.36 -10.04
N VAL A 53 -6.87 -0.55 -10.17
CA VAL A 53 -6.31 -1.32 -9.04
C VAL A 53 -5.72 -0.38 -7.98
N ILE A 54 -4.91 0.63 -8.36
CA ILE A 54 -4.40 1.65 -7.42
C ILE A 54 -5.55 2.35 -6.70
N GLY A 55 -6.61 2.73 -7.43
CA GLY A 55 -7.80 3.34 -6.83
C GLY A 55 -8.55 2.44 -5.84
N ARG A 56 -8.60 1.12 -6.10
CA ARG A 56 -9.15 0.12 -5.17
C ARG A 56 -8.27 -0.04 -3.93
N GLY A 57 -6.94 -0.10 -4.10
CA GLY A 57 -6.01 -0.22 -2.98
C GLY A 57 -6.10 0.97 -2.02
N VAL A 58 -6.18 2.19 -2.56
CA VAL A 58 -6.42 3.39 -1.73
C VAL A 58 -7.72 3.27 -0.93
N ARG A 59 -8.82 2.81 -1.54
CA ARG A 59 -10.09 2.63 -0.83
C ARG A 59 -10.01 1.59 0.28
N ILE A 60 -9.36 0.45 0.02
CA ILE A 60 -9.17 -0.62 1.02
C ILE A 60 -8.35 -0.11 2.21
N LEU A 61 -7.22 0.54 1.93
CA LEU A 61 -6.34 1.10 2.97
C LEU A 61 -7.02 2.23 3.75
N SER A 62 -7.86 3.03 3.08
CA SER A 62 -8.70 4.06 3.72
C SER A 62 -9.71 3.43 4.68
N THR A 63 -10.41 2.38 4.25
CA THR A 63 -11.36 1.64 5.11
C THR A 63 -10.64 0.97 6.27
N TYR A 64 -9.47 0.38 6.04
CA TYR A 64 -8.63 -0.18 7.11
C TYR A 64 -8.30 0.88 8.17
N ALA A 65 -7.80 2.04 7.76
CA ALA A 65 -7.43 3.10 8.68
C ALA A 65 -8.64 3.70 9.41
N GLN A 66 -9.79 3.81 8.75
CA GLN A 66 -11.03 4.28 9.37
C GLN A 66 -11.57 3.33 10.44
N ASN A 67 -11.38 2.02 10.27
CA ASN A 67 -11.86 0.99 11.21
C ASN A 67 -10.79 0.56 12.23
N LYS A 68 -9.58 1.13 12.16
CA LYS A 68 -8.52 0.88 13.14
C LYS A 68 -8.87 1.63 14.43
N SER A 69 -9.24 0.87 15.47
CA SER A 69 -9.50 1.41 16.81
C SER A 69 -8.27 1.21 17.69
N ASP A 70 -7.87 2.26 18.41
CA ASP A 70 -6.85 2.16 19.47
C ASP A 70 -7.47 1.66 20.79
N GLU A 71 -8.80 1.76 20.94
CA GLU A 71 -9.53 1.21 22.08
C GLU A 71 -10.10 -0.16 21.68
N ILE A 72 -9.44 -1.22 22.14
CA ILE A 72 -9.89 -2.61 21.95
C ILE A 72 -10.05 -3.27 23.31
N GLU A 73 -11.25 -3.75 23.60
CA GLU A 73 -11.49 -4.63 24.74
C GLU A 73 -10.78 -5.97 24.52
N VAL A 74 -9.78 -6.27 25.36
CA VAL A 74 -9.02 -7.53 25.26
C VAL A 74 -9.81 -8.67 25.90
N LYS A 75 -10.53 -9.43 25.07
CA LYS A 75 -11.32 -10.60 25.51
C LYS A 75 -10.45 -11.78 25.97
N TYR A 76 -9.27 -11.96 25.37
CA TYR A 76 -8.38 -13.09 25.62
C TYR A 76 -6.93 -12.64 25.86
N PRO A 77 -6.54 -12.30 27.11
CA PRO A 77 -5.25 -11.69 27.42
C PRO A 77 -4.02 -12.55 27.11
N SER A 78 -4.18 -13.88 27.05
CA SER A 78 -3.08 -14.83 26.79
C SER A 78 -2.86 -15.14 25.30
N VAL A 79 -3.69 -14.59 24.41
CA VAL A 79 -3.57 -14.80 22.96
C VAL A 79 -2.93 -13.56 22.35
N HIS A 80 -1.77 -13.74 21.71
CA HIS A 80 -1.01 -12.65 21.10
C HIS A 80 -0.79 -12.93 19.62
N VAL A 81 -0.87 -11.86 18.81
CA VAL A 81 -0.54 -11.89 17.38
C VAL A 81 0.27 -10.64 17.05
N ALA A 82 1.23 -10.75 16.13
CA ALA A 82 1.98 -9.59 15.67
C ALA A 82 1.03 -8.60 14.96
N PRO A 83 1.12 -7.29 15.28
CA PRO A 83 0.31 -6.30 14.60
C PRO A 83 0.76 -6.12 13.15
N LEU A 84 -0.20 -5.82 12.28
CA LEU A 84 0.10 -5.41 10.91
C LEU A 84 0.84 -4.07 10.92
N GLN A 85 2.02 -4.05 10.32
CA GLN A 85 2.79 -2.83 10.14
C GLN A 85 2.19 -2.03 8.98
N ASN A 86 1.89 -0.76 9.20
CA ASN A 86 1.31 0.08 8.15
C ASN A 86 2.27 0.27 6.97
N ASN A 87 3.59 0.28 7.23
CA ASN A 87 4.61 0.36 6.20
C ASN A 87 4.50 -0.82 5.22
N ASP A 88 4.50 -2.03 5.77
CA ASP A 88 4.35 -3.28 5.03
C ASP A 88 3.11 -3.30 4.13
N LEU A 89 1.96 -2.80 4.62
CA LEU A 89 0.72 -2.74 3.83
C LEU A 89 0.88 -1.84 2.59
N LEU A 90 1.54 -0.70 2.74
CA LEU A 90 1.75 0.22 1.64
C LEU A 90 2.85 -0.29 0.70
N GLU A 91 3.92 -0.85 1.24
CA GLU A 91 5.06 -1.36 0.48
C GLU A 91 4.67 -2.55 -0.40
N ASP A 92 3.97 -3.54 0.18
CA ASP A 92 3.47 -4.72 -0.56
C ASP A 92 2.61 -4.35 -1.76
N PHE A 93 1.93 -3.20 -1.69
CA PHE A 93 1.02 -2.75 -2.74
C PHE A 93 1.66 -1.78 -3.73
N PHE A 94 2.20 -0.66 -3.24
CA PHE A 94 2.62 0.45 -4.09
C PHE A 94 4.00 0.26 -4.69
N SER A 95 4.96 -0.32 -3.95
CA SER A 95 6.35 -0.49 -4.41
C SER A 95 6.46 -1.26 -5.74
N PRO A 96 5.88 -2.47 -5.88
CA PRO A 96 5.96 -3.21 -7.14
C PRO A 96 5.29 -2.48 -8.31
N VAL A 97 4.16 -1.79 -8.06
CA VAL A 97 3.44 -1.03 -9.09
C VAL A 97 4.22 0.22 -9.53
N ALA A 98 4.84 0.92 -8.58
CA ALA A 98 5.69 2.08 -8.86
C ALA A 98 6.92 1.70 -9.66
N ARG A 99 7.55 0.57 -9.31
CA ARG A 99 8.73 0.05 -10.01
C ARG A 99 8.38 -0.42 -11.43
N ASP A 100 7.37 -1.28 -11.58
CA ASP A 100 7.05 -1.89 -12.87
C ASP A 100 6.38 -0.88 -13.83
N GLY A 101 5.70 0.14 -13.28
CA GLY A 101 5.15 1.27 -14.03
C GLY A 101 6.10 2.47 -14.15
N ALA A 102 7.40 2.32 -13.89
CA ALA A 102 8.36 3.43 -13.82
C ALA A 102 8.41 4.28 -15.10
N SER A 103 8.30 3.66 -16.27
CA SER A 103 8.30 4.34 -17.59
C SER A 103 6.96 4.93 -18.00
N MET A 104 5.89 4.71 -17.23
CA MET A 104 4.53 5.17 -17.54
C MET A 104 4.15 6.33 -16.63
N ARG A 105 4.14 7.56 -17.17
CA ARG A 105 3.91 8.77 -16.36
C ARG A 105 2.59 8.74 -15.61
N GLU A 106 1.54 8.19 -16.22
CA GLU A 106 0.20 8.11 -15.65
C GLU A 106 0.17 7.21 -14.42
N ILE A 107 0.99 6.15 -14.40
CA ILE A 107 1.14 5.26 -13.25
C ILE A 107 1.88 5.96 -12.12
N GLN A 108 3.02 6.59 -12.42
CA GLN A 108 3.79 7.35 -11.42
C GLN A 108 2.93 8.44 -10.77
N ILE A 109 2.20 9.21 -11.57
CA ILE A 109 1.28 10.24 -11.08
C ILE A 109 0.16 9.63 -10.23
N ARG A 110 -0.38 8.47 -10.64
CA ARG A 110 -1.47 7.82 -9.90
C ARG A 110 -1.01 7.28 -8.56
N VAL A 111 0.17 6.67 -8.49
CA VAL A 111 0.83 6.21 -7.25
C VAL A 111 1.05 7.39 -6.31
N LEU A 112 1.70 8.47 -6.77
CA LEU A 112 1.96 9.67 -5.96
C LEU A 112 0.66 10.29 -5.39
N LYS A 113 -0.38 10.38 -6.21
CA LYS A 113 -1.70 10.87 -5.76
C LYS A 113 -2.33 9.93 -4.73
N GLY A 114 -2.26 8.62 -4.94
CA GLY A 114 -2.80 7.61 -4.02
C GLY A 114 -2.10 7.66 -2.65
N LEU A 115 -0.77 7.70 -2.65
CA LEU A 115 0.04 7.86 -1.44
C LEU A 115 -0.29 9.18 -0.72
N SER A 116 -0.44 10.29 -1.45
CA SER A 116 -0.76 11.59 -0.84
C SER A 116 -2.16 11.60 -0.22
N MET A 117 -3.14 10.94 -0.85
CA MET A 117 -4.49 10.80 -0.29
C MET A 117 -4.45 10.03 1.04
N LEU A 118 -3.72 8.92 1.11
CA LEU A 118 -3.57 8.14 2.35
C LEU A 118 -2.82 8.93 3.42
N SER A 119 -1.71 9.57 3.05
CA SER A 119 -0.90 10.41 3.94
C SER A 119 -1.69 11.56 4.56
N LYS A 120 -2.55 12.23 3.78
CA LYS A 120 -3.34 13.38 4.25
C LYS A 120 -4.62 12.95 4.97
N GLY A 121 -5.23 11.84 4.55
CA GLY A 121 -6.45 11.31 5.15
C GLY A 121 -6.21 10.71 6.53
N TRP A 122 -5.08 10.01 6.73
CA TRP A 122 -4.72 9.39 7.99
C TRP A 122 -3.24 9.63 8.35
N PRO A 123 -2.87 10.87 8.72
CA PRO A 123 -1.47 11.23 8.94
C PRO A 123 -0.77 10.38 10.00
N GLY A 124 -1.45 10.06 11.10
CA GLY A 124 -0.89 9.22 12.17
C GLY A 124 -0.72 7.74 11.81
N ILE A 125 -1.29 7.28 10.69
CA ILE A 125 -1.24 5.88 10.25
C ILE A 125 -0.30 5.72 9.06
N PHE A 126 -0.39 6.60 8.07
CA PHE A 126 0.24 6.41 6.78
C PHE A 126 1.28 7.46 6.37
N ALA A 127 1.40 8.61 7.06
CA ALA A 127 2.24 9.70 6.55
C ALA A 127 3.69 9.28 6.32
N GLU A 128 4.34 8.68 7.31
CA GLU A 128 5.75 8.27 7.21
C GLU A 128 5.98 7.30 6.03
N ALA A 129 5.25 6.18 6.02
CA ALA A 129 5.36 5.17 4.96
C ALA A 129 5.03 5.75 3.57
N ALA A 130 4.00 6.61 3.47
CA ALA A 130 3.62 7.23 2.21
C ALA A 130 4.67 8.21 1.69
N HIS A 131 5.35 8.95 2.57
CA HIS A 131 6.45 9.84 2.19
C HIS A 131 7.66 9.06 1.68
N THR A 132 8.06 7.98 2.35
CA THR A 132 9.15 7.10 1.91
C THR A 132 8.86 6.53 0.52
N LEU A 133 7.69 5.91 0.33
CA LEU A 133 7.33 5.32 -0.95
C LEU A 133 7.13 6.36 -2.06
N ALA A 134 6.68 7.57 -1.73
CA ALA A 134 6.57 8.65 -2.71
C ALA A 134 7.95 9.11 -3.19
N PHE A 135 8.94 9.14 -2.30
CA PHE A 135 10.33 9.43 -2.65
C PHE A 135 10.90 8.35 -3.57
N GLU A 136 10.73 7.07 -3.22
CA GLU A 136 11.16 5.95 -4.06
C GLU A 136 10.46 5.95 -5.44
N THR A 137 9.16 6.28 -5.47
CA THR A 137 8.40 6.46 -6.73
C THR A 137 9.06 7.54 -7.61
N LEU A 138 9.46 8.67 -7.02
CA LEU A 138 10.17 9.72 -7.76
C LEU A 138 11.54 9.23 -8.27
N GLU A 139 12.27 8.42 -7.49
CA GLU A 139 13.53 7.83 -7.93
C GLU A 139 13.33 6.89 -9.13
N HIS A 140 12.31 6.02 -9.08
CA HIS A 140 11.96 5.14 -10.20
C HIS A 140 11.62 5.94 -11.46
N ALA A 141 10.75 6.94 -11.35
CA ALA A 141 10.41 7.83 -12.46
C ALA A 141 11.63 8.59 -13.01
N THR A 142 12.57 8.99 -12.14
CA THR A 142 13.77 9.72 -12.56
C THR A 142 14.75 8.83 -13.33
N ARG A 143 14.86 7.54 -12.95
CA ARG A 143 15.72 6.56 -13.64
C ARG A 143 15.11 6.04 -14.94
N ALA A 144 13.79 6.14 -15.09
CA ALA A 144 13.11 5.72 -16.31
C ALA A 144 13.31 6.71 -17.48
N ASP A 145 13.11 6.18 -18.70
CA ASP A 145 13.25 6.94 -19.94
C ASP A 145 11.99 7.77 -20.22
N HIS A 146 11.91 8.94 -19.57
CA HIS A 146 10.87 9.94 -19.81
C HIS A 146 11.41 11.11 -20.63
N ILE A 147 10.56 11.66 -21.50
CA ILE A 147 10.76 12.99 -22.05
C ILE A 147 10.79 14.05 -20.93
N ASP A 148 11.47 15.17 -21.19
CA ASP A 148 11.70 16.20 -20.16
C ASP A 148 10.40 16.77 -19.58
N SER A 149 9.35 16.93 -20.40
CA SER A 149 8.06 17.44 -19.93
C SER A 149 7.39 16.50 -18.92
N ASP A 150 7.48 15.19 -19.13
CA ASP A 150 6.89 14.19 -18.26
C ASP A 150 7.67 14.08 -16.95
N ARG A 151 9.01 14.10 -17.05
CA ARG A 151 9.91 14.16 -15.89
C ARG A 151 9.62 15.40 -15.03
N TYR A 152 9.47 16.56 -15.66
CA TYR A 152 9.13 17.81 -14.97
C TYR A 152 7.76 17.71 -14.28
N LEU A 153 6.75 17.17 -14.97
CA LEU A 153 5.41 17.03 -14.43
C LEU A 153 5.37 16.11 -13.21
N ILE A 154 5.99 14.93 -13.28
CA ILE A 154 6.03 13.98 -12.16
C ILE A 154 6.71 14.61 -10.95
N LYS A 155 7.87 15.24 -11.17
CA LYS A 155 8.63 15.93 -10.11
C LYS A 155 7.84 17.09 -9.49
N SER A 156 7.16 17.88 -10.31
CA SER A 156 6.28 18.95 -9.84
C SER A 156 5.14 18.42 -8.98
N ILE A 157 4.48 17.33 -9.41
CA ILE A 157 3.40 16.69 -8.66
C ILE A 157 3.90 16.14 -7.33
N TYR A 158 5.05 15.45 -7.31
CA TYR A 158 5.66 14.98 -6.07
C TYR A 158 5.85 16.12 -5.08
N TYR A 159 6.53 17.20 -5.48
CA TYR A 159 6.80 18.31 -4.56
C TYR A 159 5.51 19.02 -4.12
N ASN A 160 4.54 19.21 -5.01
CA ASN A 160 3.24 19.80 -4.64
C ASN A 160 2.47 18.95 -3.62
N LEU A 161 2.62 17.63 -3.67
CA LEU A 161 1.88 16.71 -2.80
C LEU A 161 2.56 16.44 -1.46
N PHE A 162 3.89 16.37 -1.44
CA PHE A 162 4.71 15.90 -0.31
C PHE A 162 5.71 16.91 0.26
N SER A 163 5.93 18.05 -0.40
CA SER A 163 6.71 19.16 0.19
C SER A 163 5.76 20.08 0.91
N GLY A 164 5.52 19.81 2.19
CA GLY A 164 4.66 20.64 3.01
C GLY A 164 5.12 22.11 3.01
N LYS A 165 4.18 23.03 2.79
CA LYS A 165 4.25 24.38 3.37
C LYS A 165 4.19 24.23 4.90
N ASP A 166 5.34 24.00 5.53
CA ASP A 166 5.54 24.29 6.95
C ASP A 166 5.71 25.81 7.16
N SER A 167 4.72 26.60 6.75
CA SER A 167 4.74 28.06 6.90
C SER A 167 3.53 28.64 7.61
N ASN A 168 2.73 27.82 8.30
CA ASN A 168 1.60 28.30 9.11
C ASN A 168 1.59 27.78 10.56
N LYS A 169 2.75 27.47 11.11
CA LYS A 169 2.99 27.63 12.55
C LYS A 169 3.80 28.91 12.75
N LYS A 170 3.11 30.00 13.07
CA LYS A 170 3.70 31.17 13.73
C LYS A 170 3.04 31.33 15.10
N PRO A 171 3.79 31.90 16.05
CA PRO A 171 3.86 31.49 17.46
C PRO A 171 2.62 31.81 18.27
#